data_AF-A0AAW0VXG2-F1
#
_entry.id   AF-A0AAW0VXG2-F1
#
_cell.length_a   1.000
_cell.length_b   1.000
_cell.length_c   1.000
_cell.angle_alpha   90.00
_cell.angle_beta   90.00
_cell.angle_gamma   90.00
#
_symmetry.space_group_name_H-M   'P 1'
#
loop_
_entity.id
_entity.type
_entity.pdbx_description
1 polymer ?
#
loop_
_entity_poly.entity_id
_entity_poly.type
_entity_poly.pdbx_seq_one_letter_code
_entity_poly.pdbx_strand_id
1 'polypeptide(L)'
;GQHGEICGGFSDVPWGKTTMKGRYVASDKAFLYTLVNNQDIPPAKFPVVKKMFAICYHPDCGPIFGAGADLFIAGNCNQNLESYSNLPHSYDGENASCNTLMSDYNFTVLDYEVFTPYGK
;
A
#
# COMPACT_ATOMS: atom_id res chain seq x y z
N GLY A 1 10.78 -6.57 3.00
CA GLY A 1 10.26 -7.91 3.28
C GLY A 1 11.38 -8.78 3.78
N GLN A 2 11.24 -10.09 3.64
CA GLN A 2 12.22 -11.07 4.14
C GLN A 2 13.58 -10.99 3.44
N HIS A 3 13.65 -10.37 2.25
CA HIS A 3 14.89 -10.22 1.48
C HIS A 3 15.39 -8.76 1.45
N GLY A 4 14.95 -7.92 2.40
CA GLY A 4 15.38 -6.53 2.53
C GLY A 4 14.61 -5.53 1.66
N GLU A 5 13.47 -5.93 1.08
CA GLU A 5 12.62 -5.02 0.32
C GLU A 5 12.10 -3.88 1.20
N ILE A 6 12.07 -2.66 0.66
CA ILE A 6 11.55 -1.47 1.33
C ILE A 6 10.58 -0.80 0.37
N CYS A 7 9.30 -0.80 0.73
CA CYS A 7 8.23 -0.18 -0.03
C CYS A 7 7.23 0.48 0.94
N GLY A 8 6.31 1.28 0.39
CA GLY A 8 5.25 1.84 1.20
C GLY A 8 4.28 2.67 0.37
N GLY A 9 3.53 3.52 1.06
CA GLY A 9 2.63 4.45 0.41
C GLY A 9 2.46 5.73 1.20
N PHE A 10 2.06 6.77 0.48
CA PHE A 10 1.65 8.05 1.03
C PHE A 10 0.16 8.25 0.78
N SER A 11 -0.53 8.85 1.74
CA SER A 11 -1.90 9.30 1.61
C SER A 11 -2.04 10.69 2.20
N ASP A 12 -2.76 11.57 1.51
CA ASP A 12 -3.18 12.88 2.03
C ASP A 12 -4.52 12.84 2.78
N VAL A 13 -5.11 11.64 2.91
CA VAL A 13 -6.31 11.37 3.71
C VAL A 13 -6.03 10.28 4.76
N PRO A 14 -6.64 10.34 5.95
CA PRO A 14 -6.39 9.36 7.00
C PRO A 14 -7.02 7.99 6.68
N TRP A 15 -6.35 6.91 7.11
CA TRP A 15 -6.98 5.59 7.25
C TRP A 15 -7.86 5.61 8.50
N GLY A 16 -9.12 6.02 8.31
CA GLY A 16 -10.05 6.20 9.39
C GLY A 16 -11.40 5.61 9.09
N LYS A 17 -12.14 5.30 10.16
CA LYS A 17 -13.53 4.87 10.07
C LYS A 17 -14.34 5.92 9.31
N THR A 18 -14.81 5.55 8.14
CA THR A 18 -15.77 6.35 7.39
C THR A 18 -17.17 6.12 7.95
N THR A 19 -18.08 7.08 7.76
CA THR A 19 -19.49 6.96 8.17
C THR A 19 -20.25 5.85 7.43
N MET A 20 -19.65 5.24 6.41
CA MET A 20 -20.23 4.18 5.59
C MET A 20 -19.28 2.99 5.51
N LYS A 21 -19.68 1.84 6.06
CA LYS A 21 -18.88 0.60 6.03
C LYS A 21 -18.43 0.24 4.61
N GLY A 22 -17.17 -0.15 4.46
CA GLY A 22 -16.62 -0.69 3.21
C GLY A 22 -16.43 0.32 2.08
N ARG A 23 -16.47 1.64 2.36
CA ARG A 23 -16.21 2.65 1.33
C ARG A 23 -14.75 3.06 1.27
N TYR A 24 -14.28 3.20 0.04
CA TYR A 24 -13.04 3.86 -0.28
C TYR A 24 -13.12 5.36 0.03
N VAL A 25 -11.99 5.93 0.43
CA VAL A 25 -11.77 7.37 0.58
C VAL A 25 -11.01 7.83 -0.65
N ALA A 26 -11.50 8.91 -1.27
CA ALA A 26 -10.85 9.49 -2.42
C ALA A 26 -9.56 10.22 -2.02
N SER A 27 -8.55 10.17 -2.88
CA SER A 27 -7.31 10.93 -2.74
C SER A 27 -6.83 11.41 -4.09
N ASP A 28 -6.33 12.64 -4.13
CA ASP A 28 -5.70 13.23 -5.31
C ASP A 28 -4.19 13.08 -5.33
N LYS A 29 -3.58 12.78 -4.16
CA LYS A 29 -2.12 12.85 -3.96
C LYS A 29 -1.52 11.55 -3.44
N ALA A 30 -2.32 10.53 -3.20
CA ALA A 30 -1.81 9.24 -2.76
C ALA A 30 -0.89 8.63 -3.83
N PHE A 31 0.13 7.93 -3.37
CA PHE A 31 1.01 7.15 -4.23
C PHE A 31 1.59 5.97 -3.45
N LEU A 32 1.89 4.89 -4.17
CA LEU A 32 2.74 3.82 -3.67
C LEU A 32 4.17 4.05 -4.13
N TYR A 33 5.14 3.47 -3.44
CA TYR A 33 6.53 3.55 -3.81
C TYR A 33 7.30 2.29 -3.42
N THR A 34 8.40 2.05 -4.14
CA THR A 34 9.42 1.08 -3.78
C THR A 34 10.78 1.78 -3.74
N LEU A 35 11.59 1.47 -2.73
CA LEU A 35 12.96 1.98 -2.54
C LEU A 35 13.98 0.87 -2.75
N VAL A 36 13.68 -0.35 -2.30
CA VAL A 36 14.50 -1.55 -2.48
C VAL A 36 13.57 -2.68 -2.92
N ASN A 37 13.85 -3.29 -4.06
CA ASN A 37 13.09 -4.41 -4.63
C ASN A 37 14.04 -5.38 -5.35
N ASN A 38 13.57 -6.62 -5.56
CA ASN A 38 14.31 -7.64 -6.30
C ASN A 38 13.77 -7.83 -7.72
N GLN A 39 13.35 -6.74 -8.37
CA GLN A 39 12.83 -6.76 -9.75
C GLN A 39 13.80 -6.08 -10.74
N ASP A 40 15.03 -5.79 -10.31
CA ASP A 40 16.03 -5.07 -11.10
C ASP A 40 15.56 -3.69 -11.62
N ILE A 41 14.61 -3.06 -10.91
CA ILE A 41 14.14 -1.71 -11.23
C ILE A 41 14.64 -0.69 -10.20
N PRO A 42 14.90 0.58 -10.60
CA PRO A 42 15.27 1.64 -9.68
C PRO A 42 14.13 1.97 -8.71
N PRO A 43 14.40 2.72 -7.62
CA PRO A 43 13.35 3.29 -6.78
C PRO A 43 12.28 3.99 -7.62
N ALA A 44 11.02 3.62 -7.40
CA ALA A 44 9.91 4.02 -8.26
C ALA A 44 8.70 4.50 -7.44
N LYS A 45 7.88 5.33 -8.09
CA LYS A 45 6.65 5.89 -7.52
C LYS A 45 5.47 5.59 -8.45
N PHE A 46 4.37 5.12 -7.87
CA PHE A 46 3.13 4.75 -8.54
C PHE A 46 2.02 5.68 -8.07
N PRO A 47 1.70 6.77 -8.78
CA PRO A 47 0.60 7.66 -8.41
C PRO A 47 -0.75 6.96 -8.47
N VAL A 48 -1.70 7.42 -7.64
CA VAL A 48 -3.10 6.99 -7.74
C VAL A 48 -3.68 7.43 -9.09
N VAL A 49 -4.19 6.46 -9.86
CA VAL A 49 -4.90 6.70 -11.12
C VAL A 49 -6.42 6.62 -10.94
N LYS A 50 -6.89 5.76 -10.03
CA LYS A 50 -8.31 5.62 -9.67
C LYS A 50 -8.61 6.33 -8.35
N LYS A 51 -8.60 7.66 -8.38
CA LYS A 51 -8.70 8.54 -7.21
C LYS A 51 -9.84 8.22 -6.24
N MET A 52 -11.02 7.85 -6.74
CA MET A 52 -12.18 7.49 -5.92
C MET A 52 -12.01 6.19 -5.13
N PHE A 53 -11.02 5.38 -5.52
CA PHE A 53 -10.73 4.08 -4.94
C PHE A 53 -9.35 4.06 -4.26
N ALA A 54 -8.86 5.22 -3.81
CA ALA A 54 -7.48 5.37 -3.36
C ALA A 54 -7.16 4.64 -2.05
N ILE A 55 -8.00 4.82 -1.03
CA ILE A 55 -7.72 4.35 0.34
C ILE A 55 -8.92 3.57 0.87
N CYS A 56 -8.67 2.45 1.56
CA CYS A 56 -9.72 1.70 2.25
C CYS A 56 -9.34 1.53 3.73
N TYR A 57 -10.36 1.40 4.59
CA TYR A 57 -10.21 1.19 6.02
C TYR A 57 -10.95 -0.08 6.44
N HIS A 58 -10.29 -0.92 7.22
CA HIS A 58 -10.90 -2.04 7.92
C HIS A 58 -10.34 -2.07 9.37
N PRO A 59 -11.18 -2.31 10.39
CA PRO A 59 -10.74 -2.25 11.79
C PRO A 59 -9.71 -3.31 12.18
N ASP A 60 -9.68 -4.44 11.46
CA ASP A 60 -8.85 -5.61 11.84
C ASP A 60 -7.56 -5.74 11.02
N CYS A 61 -7.20 -4.73 10.22
CA CYS A 61 -5.96 -4.75 9.45
C CYS A 61 -5.26 -3.38 9.42
N GLY A 62 -4.06 -3.38 8.85
CA GLY A 62 -3.31 -2.16 8.62
C GLY A 62 -3.81 -1.36 7.41
N PRO A 63 -2.98 -0.46 6.87
CA PRO A 63 -3.30 0.34 5.71
C PRO A 63 -3.70 -0.51 4.49
N ILE A 64 -4.71 -0.03 3.76
CA ILE A 64 -5.10 -0.57 2.45
C ILE A 64 -5.06 0.55 1.42
N PHE A 65 -4.33 0.32 0.34
CA PHE A 65 -4.26 1.21 -0.82
C PHE A 65 -4.94 0.54 -2.01
N GLY A 66 -5.92 1.21 -2.60
CA GLY A 66 -6.51 0.83 -3.89
C GLY A 66 -7.72 -0.09 -3.78
N ALA A 67 -8.64 0.00 -4.74
CA ALA A 67 -9.60 -1.06 -5.01
C ALA A 67 -8.89 -2.33 -5.47
N GLY A 68 -9.28 -3.48 -4.92
CA GLY A 68 -8.53 -4.73 -5.10
C GLY A 68 -7.26 -4.84 -4.25
N ALA A 69 -6.93 -3.79 -3.50
CA ALA A 69 -5.75 -3.62 -2.67
C ALA A 69 -4.41 -3.81 -3.41
N ASP A 70 -3.96 -2.74 -4.07
CA ASP A 70 -2.61 -2.66 -4.63
C ASP A 70 -1.52 -2.79 -3.56
N LEU A 71 -1.86 -2.39 -2.34
CA LEU A 71 -1.11 -2.77 -1.14
C LEU A 71 -2.09 -3.05 0.00
N PHE A 72 -2.05 -4.27 0.54
CA PHE A 72 -2.79 -4.70 1.70
C PHE A 72 -1.82 -5.11 2.82
N ILE A 73 -1.97 -4.49 4.00
CA ILE A 73 -1.26 -4.89 5.21
C ILE A 73 -2.23 -5.62 6.13
N ALA A 74 -2.03 -6.92 6.33
CA ALA A 74 -2.89 -7.77 7.16
C ALA A 74 -2.80 -7.41 8.66
N GLY A 75 -3.81 -7.82 9.44
CA GLY A 75 -3.68 -7.87 10.89
C GLY A 75 -2.62 -8.92 11.28
N ASN A 76 -1.86 -8.67 12.35
CA ASN A 76 -0.72 -9.52 12.74
C ASN A 76 0.27 -9.78 11.57
N CYS A 77 0.48 -8.78 10.70
CA CYS A 77 1.27 -8.91 9.48
C CYS A 77 2.72 -9.39 9.68
N ASN A 78 3.24 -9.31 10.91
CA ASN A 78 4.55 -9.82 11.29
C ASN A 78 4.57 -11.30 11.68
N GLN A 79 3.40 -11.94 11.78
CA GLN A 79 3.23 -13.33 12.21
C GLN A 79 2.55 -14.21 11.15
N ASN A 80 2.17 -13.65 10.00
CA ASN A 80 1.49 -14.37 8.93
C ASN A 80 2.01 -13.96 7.54
N LEU A 81 1.51 -14.64 6.51
CA LEU A 81 1.80 -14.42 5.10
C LEU A 81 0.55 -13.91 4.36
N GLU A 82 -0.25 -13.06 5.03
CA GLU A 82 -1.55 -12.62 4.51
C GLU A 82 -1.53 -11.20 3.92
N SER A 83 -0.44 -10.45 4.10
CA SER A 83 -0.26 -9.17 3.39
C SER A 83 0.03 -9.45 1.91
N TYR A 84 -0.42 -8.58 1.01
CA TYR A 84 -0.23 -8.78 -0.42
C TYR A 84 -0.25 -7.48 -1.22
N SER A 85 0.13 -7.60 -2.50
CA SER A 85 0.10 -6.52 -3.49
C SER A 85 -0.60 -6.97 -4.79
N ASN A 86 -1.71 -6.33 -5.13
CA ASN A 86 -2.41 -6.47 -6.42
C ASN A 86 -2.09 -5.32 -7.41
N LEU A 87 -1.02 -4.56 -7.18
CA LEU A 87 -0.60 -3.48 -8.08
C LEU A 87 -0.51 -4.00 -9.54
N PRO A 88 -0.98 -3.28 -10.58
CA PRO A 88 -1.44 -1.88 -10.59
C PRO A 88 -2.95 -1.65 -10.85
N HIS A 89 -3.83 -1.96 -9.89
CA HIS A 89 -5.25 -1.78 -10.11
C HIS A 89 -5.73 -0.31 -9.98
N SER A 90 -5.38 0.38 -8.90
CA SER A 90 -5.78 1.77 -8.57
C SER A 90 -4.64 2.77 -8.55
N TYR A 91 -3.41 2.27 -8.38
CA TYR A 91 -2.13 2.94 -8.53
C TYR A 91 -1.43 2.30 -9.71
N ASP A 92 -0.76 3.09 -10.54
CA ASP A 92 -0.10 2.59 -11.75
C ASP A 92 1.13 3.44 -12.07
N GLY A 93 2.00 2.90 -12.92
CA GLY A 93 3.25 3.53 -13.32
C GLY A 93 4.15 2.58 -14.09
N GLU A 94 5.31 3.07 -14.51
CA GLU A 94 6.27 2.24 -15.23
C GLU A 94 6.72 1.04 -14.38
N ASN A 95 6.74 -0.15 -14.98
CA ASN A 95 7.10 -1.43 -14.34
C ASN A 95 6.17 -1.86 -13.19
N ALA A 96 4.99 -1.26 -13.03
CA ALA A 96 4.07 -1.64 -11.97
C ALA A 96 3.52 -3.06 -12.17
N SER A 97 3.69 -3.91 -11.18
CA SER A 97 3.25 -5.31 -11.16
C SER A 97 3.00 -5.77 -9.72
N CYS A 98 2.35 -6.92 -9.57
CA CYS A 98 2.07 -7.49 -8.25
C CYS A 98 3.34 -7.78 -7.44
N ASN A 99 4.47 -8.02 -8.12
CA ASN A 99 5.76 -8.33 -7.52
C ASN A 99 6.64 -7.09 -7.29
N THR A 100 6.20 -5.90 -7.70
CA THR A 100 7.06 -4.70 -7.70
C THR A 100 7.40 -4.20 -6.29
N LEU A 101 6.46 -4.32 -5.36
CA LEU A 101 6.64 -3.77 -4.00
C LEU A 101 7.44 -4.70 -3.10
N MET A 102 7.14 -6.00 -3.12
CA MET A 102 7.68 -6.98 -2.16
C MET A 102 8.26 -8.25 -2.83
N SER A 103 8.46 -8.24 -4.15
CA SER A 103 8.97 -9.37 -4.96
C SER A 103 8.01 -10.56 -5.08
N ASP A 104 7.27 -10.87 -4.03
CA ASP A 104 6.24 -11.90 -3.97
C ASP A 104 4.85 -11.30 -3.87
N TYR A 105 3.85 -12.07 -4.32
CA TYR A 105 2.45 -11.68 -4.23
C TYR A 105 1.99 -11.51 -2.78
N ASN A 106 2.28 -12.51 -1.94
CA ASN A 106 2.04 -12.49 -0.50
C ASN A 106 3.35 -12.31 0.26
N PHE A 107 3.33 -11.59 1.38
CA PHE A 107 4.52 -11.34 2.18
C PHE A 107 4.22 -11.18 3.67
N THR A 108 5.25 -11.45 4.48
CA THR A 108 5.28 -11.14 5.92
C THR A 108 5.96 -9.79 6.11
N VAL A 109 5.37 -8.93 6.95
CA VAL A 109 5.92 -7.61 7.28
C VAL A 109 6.88 -7.75 8.45
N LEU A 110 8.17 -7.53 8.21
CA LEU A 110 9.17 -7.58 9.30
C LEU A 110 9.07 -6.38 10.23
N ASP A 111 8.84 -5.21 9.65
CA ASP A 111 8.66 -3.95 10.35
C ASP A 111 7.86 -2.98 9.45
N TYR A 112 7.15 -2.04 10.04
CA TYR A 112 6.56 -0.93 9.30
C TYR A 112 6.40 0.31 10.18
N GLU A 113 6.64 1.47 9.58
CA GLU A 113 6.58 2.76 10.26
C GLU A 113 5.46 3.62 9.67
N VAL A 114 4.85 4.46 10.50
CA VAL A 114 3.83 5.43 10.07
C VAL A 114 4.26 6.81 10.52
N PHE A 115 4.41 7.73 9.56
CA PHE A 115 4.79 9.11 9.80
C PHE A 115 3.62 10.04 9.50
N THR A 116 3.37 10.99 10.39
CA THR A 116 2.39 12.06 10.20
C THR A 116 3.05 13.42 10.36
N PRO A 117 2.63 14.43 9.60
CA PRO A 117 3.10 15.79 9.81
C PRO A 117 2.65 16.29 11.19
N TYR A 118 3.57 16.88 11.94
CA TYR A 118 3.25 17.54 13.20
C TYR A 118 2.43 18.82 12.95
N GLY A 119 1.33 19.00 13.69
CA GLY A 119 0.58 20.27 13.73
C GLY A 119 -0.46 20.50 12.63
N LYS A 120 -1.06 19.44 12.07
CA LYS A 120 -2.27 19.52 11.24
C LYS A 120 -3.48 18.91 11.94
#